data_AF-A0A7X6ZWA1-F1
#
_entry.id   AF-A0A7X6ZWA1-F1
#
_cell.length_a   1.000
_cell.length_b   1.000
_cell.length_c   1.000
_cell.angle_alpha   90.00
_cell.angle_beta   90.00
_cell.angle_gamma   90.00
#
_symmetry.space_group_name_H-M   'P 1'
#
loop_
_entity.id
_entity.type
_entity.pdbx_description
1 polymer ?
#
loop_
_entity_poly.entity_id
_entity_poly.type
_entity_poly.pdbx_seq_one_letter_code
_entity_poly.pdbx_strand_id
1 'polypeptide(L)'
;MEWIKSINERVSNVVWGIPMLMLIIGVGLYLSLRMGFPQIFEFRYAMKNTICKAFKKQKSEKGAVTPFQALTTALAATVGTGNIAGITSAVTLGGAGSIFWLWISALIGMCTKYAEVVLAV
;
A
#
# COMPACT_ATOMS: atom_id res chain seq x y z
N MET A 1 -12.25 -21.95 -29.14
CA MET A 1 -12.28 -20.68 -28.39
C MET A 1 -12.78 -20.84 -26.94
N GLU A 2 -13.67 -21.80 -26.63
CA GLU A 2 -14.15 -22.00 -25.25
C GLU A 2 -13.12 -22.63 -24.30
N TRP A 3 -12.27 -23.52 -24.82
CA TRP A 3 -11.22 -24.15 -24.00
C TRP A 3 -10.20 -23.12 -23.46
N ILE A 4 -9.85 -22.10 -24.25
CA ILE A 4 -8.97 -20.99 -23.81
C ILE A 4 -9.64 -20.20 -22.69
N LYS A 5 -10.93 -19.90 -22.81
CA LYS A 5 -11.70 -19.21 -21.76
C LYS A 5 -11.72 -20.04 -20.46
N SER A 6 -11.94 -21.35 -20.56
CA SER A 6 -11.98 -22.24 -19.38
C SER A 6 -10.63 -22.32 -18.65
N ILE A 7 -9.51 -22.33 -19.38
CA ILE A 7 -8.17 -22.29 -18.79
C ILE A 7 -7.93 -20.93 -18.15
N ASN A 8 -8.26 -19.84 -18.86
CA ASN A 8 -8.10 -18.48 -18.36
C ASN A 8 -8.91 -18.23 -17.09
N GLU A 9 -10.15 -18.73 -17.00
CA GLU A 9 -10.98 -18.60 -15.79
C GLU A 9 -10.39 -19.36 -14.61
N ARG A 10 -9.86 -20.57 -14.82
CA ARG A 10 -9.20 -21.34 -13.75
C ARG A 10 -7.96 -20.64 -13.23
N VAL A 11 -7.11 -20.14 -14.13
CA VAL A 11 -5.90 -19.39 -13.75
C VAL A 11 -6.28 -18.08 -13.07
N SER A 12 -7.25 -17.35 -13.60
CA SER A 12 -7.71 -16.08 -13.04
C SER A 12 -8.27 -16.24 -11.63
N ASN A 13 -9.07 -17.29 -11.37
CA ASN A 13 -9.58 -17.56 -10.03
C ASN A 13 -8.49 -17.93 -9.01
N VAL A 14 -7.42 -18.58 -9.44
CA VAL A 14 -6.29 -18.92 -8.54
C VAL A 14 -5.42 -17.68 -8.28
N VAL A 15 -5.12 -16.90 -9.32
CA VAL A 15 -4.22 -15.76 -9.25
C VAL A 15 -4.89 -14.51 -8.66
N TRP A 16 -6.16 -14.26 -8.96
CA TRP A 16 -6.89 -13.05 -8.53
C TRP A 16 -7.99 -13.34 -7.52
N GLY A 17 -8.21 -14.62 -7.18
CA GLY A 17 -9.21 -15.00 -6.19
C GLY A 17 -8.67 -15.03 -4.77
N ILE A 18 -9.32 -15.86 -3.98
CA ILE A 18 -9.11 -16.01 -2.54
C ILE A 18 -7.64 -16.34 -2.17
N PRO A 19 -6.89 -17.17 -2.92
CA PRO A 19 -5.51 -17.52 -2.55
C PRO A 19 -4.56 -16.30 -2.52
N MET A 20 -4.64 -15.41 -3.51
CA MET A 20 -3.82 -14.20 -3.54
C MET A 20 -4.17 -13.25 -2.40
N LEU A 21 -5.47 -13.10 -2.14
CA LEU A 21 -5.98 -12.26 -1.05
C LEU A 21 -5.48 -12.76 0.31
N MET A 22 -5.54 -14.08 0.54
CA MET A 22 -4.97 -14.70 1.73
C MET A 22 -3.45 -14.51 1.82
N LEU A 23 -2.74 -14.61 0.70
CA LEU A 23 -1.28 -14.44 0.68
C LEU A 23 -0.87 -13.01 1.00
N ILE A 24 -1.55 -12.00 0.44
CA ILE A 24 -1.27 -10.59 0.73
C ILE A 24 -1.51 -10.28 2.21
N ILE A 25 -2.66 -10.71 2.75
CA ILE A 25 -2.99 -10.48 4.16
C ILE A 25 -2.03 -11.27 5.06
N GLY A 26 -1.73 -12.53 4.72
CA GLY A 26 -0.85 -13.39 5.50
C GLY A 26 0.59 -12.89 5.54
N VAL A 27 1.15 -12.49 4.39
CA VAL A 27 2.49 -11.89 4.30
C VAL A 27 2.54 -10.55 5.03
N GLY A 28 1.53 -9.69 4.84
CA GLY A 28 1.46 -8.41 5.53
C GLY A 28 1.38 -8.57 7.05
N LEU A 29 0.59 -9.53 7.55
CA LEU A 29 0.51 -9.84 8.98
C LEU A 29 1.81 -10.45 9.51
N TYR A 30 2.40 -11.40 8.78
CA TYR A 30 3.70 -12.00 9.13
C TYR A 30 4.81 -10.95 9.24
N LEU A 31 4.90 -10.04 8.26
CA LEU A 31 5.85 -8.93 8.28
C LEU A 31 5.55 -7.96 9.42
N SER A 32 4.28 -7.63 9.66
CA SER A 32 3.86 -6.75 10.75
C SER A 32 4.30 -7.29 12.12
N LEU A 33 4.13 -8.58 12.36
CA LEU A 33 4.54 -9.26 13.59
C LEU A 33 6.06 -9.34 13.72
N ARG A 34 6.76 -9.71 12.64
CA ARG A 34 8.23 -9.83 12.64
C ARG A 34 8.93 -8.49 12.85
N MET A 35 8.34 -7.40 12.34
CA MET A 35 8.90 -6.05 12.41
C MET A 35 8.45 -5.27 13.66
N GLY A 36 7.62 -5.87 14.53
CA GLY A 36 7.16 -5.24 15.77
C GLY A 36 6.19 -4.08 15.58
N PHE A 37 5.29 -4.15 14.59
CA PHE A 37 4.31 -3.10 14.25
C PHE A 37 4.93 -1.72 13.95
N PRO A 38 5.77 -1.62 12.90
CA PRO A 38 6.39 -0.34 12.51
C PRO A 38 5.34 0.74 12.19
N GLN A 39 4.13 0.34 11.77
CA GLN A 39 2.98 1.23 11.54
C GLN A 39 2.60 2.12 12.73
N ILE A 40 2.85 1.71 13.98
CA ILE A 40 2.46 2.48 15.19
C ILE A 40 3.66 3.24 15.76
N PHE A 41 4.84 2.61 15.80
CA PHE A 41 6.03 3.19 16.44
C PHE A 41 6.80 4.14 15.52
N GLU A 42 6.94 3.80 14.24
CA GLU A 42 7.76 4.56 13.28
C GLU A 42 6.98 5.64 12.54
N PHE A 43 5.64 5.56 12.50
CA PHE A 43 4.81 6.56 11.82
C PHE A 43 5.05 7.98 12.35
N ARG A 44 5.18 8.14 13.67
CA ARG A 44 5.42 9.44 14.30
C ARG A 44 6.82 9.99 14.03
N TYR A 45 7.82 9.12 13.96
CA TYR A 45 9.19 9.48 13.60
C TYR A 45 9.30 9.85 12.11
N ALA A 46 8.73 9.03 11.22
CA ALA A 46 8.68 9.26 9.78
C ALA A 46 7.97 10.57 9.44
N MET A 47 6.80 10.84 10.04
CA MET A 47 6.06 12.07 9.80
C MET A 47 6.84 13.32 10.23
N LYS A 48 7.53 13.25 11.38
CA LYS A 48 8.41 14.33 11.86
C LYS A 48 9.64 14.51 10.96
N ASN A 49 10.22 13.43 10.46
CA ASN A 49 11.42 13.49 9.64
C ASN A 49 11.13 13.89 8.18
N THR A 50 9.93 13.63 7.67
CA THR A 50 9.55 13.96 6.29
C THR A 50 8.84 15.31 6.21
N ILE A 51 7.79 15.52 7.01
CA ILE A 51 6.97 16.74 6.95
C ILE A 51 7.66 17.91 7.67
N CYS A 52 8.20 17.71 8.89
CA CYS A 52 8.85 18.84 9.59
C CYS A 52 10.22 19.21 8.99
N LYS A 53 10.89 18.32 8.25
CA LYS A 53 12.10 18.69 7.49
C LYS A 53 11.79 19.33 6.14
N ALA A 54 10.58 19.14 5.58
CA ALA A 54 10.14 19.88 4.39
C ALA A 54 10.17 21.40 4.61
N PHE A 55 9.87 21.85 5.83
CA PHE A 55 9.90 23.27 6.23
C PHE A 55 11.28 23.78 6.65
N LYS A 56 12.28 22.90 6.86
CA LYS A 56 13.67 23.31 7.12
C LYS A 56 14.44 23.30 5.80
N LYS A 57 14.86 24.48 5.32
CA LYS A 57 15.81 24.63 4.19
C LYS A 57 17.09 23.81 4.47
N GLN A 58 17.17 22.57 4.00
CA GLN A 58 18.45 21.91 3.83
C GLN A 58 19.06 22.36 2.50
N LYS A 59 20.34 22.76 2.53
CA LYS A 59 21.14 22.97 1.32
C LYS A 59 21.12 21.68 0.50
N SER A 60 20.44 21.72 -0.64
CA SER A 60 20.43 20.62 -1.60
C SER A 60 21.81 20.51 -2.25
N GLU A 61 22.45 19.34 -2.12
CA GLU A 61 23.46 18.91 -3.10
C GLU A 61 22.77 18.66 -4.44
N LYS A 62 23.43 19.04 -5.54
CA LYS A 62 22.94 18.89 -6.91
C LYS A 62 22.65 17.40 -7.18
N GLY A 63 21.38 17.03 -7.25
CA GLY A 63 20.93 15.69 -7.64
C GLY A 63 20.18 14.89 -6.57
N ALA A 64 20.18 15.32 -5.30
CA ALA A 64 19.47 14.60 -4.24
C ALA A 64 18.00 15.06 -4.14
N VAL A 65 17.06 14.11 -4.31
CA VAL A 65 15.63 14.34 -4.08
C VAL A 65 15.38 14.46 -2.58
N THR A 66 14.68 15.52 -2.15
CA THR A 66 14.35 15.68 -0.73
C THR A 66 13.33 14.63 -0.28
N PRO A 67 13.32 14.23 1.01
CA PRO A 67 12.34 13.28 1.54
C PRO A 67 10.88 13.67 1.26
N PHE A 68 10.58 14.97 1.26
CA PHE A 68 9.25 15.50 0.94
C PHE A 68 8.91 15.38 -0.55
N GLN A 69 9.87 15.64 -1.45
CA GLN A 69 9.68 15.45 -2.88
C GLN A 69 9.45 13.97 -3.21
N ALA A 70 10.26 13.06 -2.64
CA ALA A 70 10.07 11.62 -2.82
C ALA A 70 8.69 11.15 -2.33
N LEU A 71 8.26 11.63 -1.15
CA LEU A 71 6.92 11.37 -0.63
C LEU A 71 5.83 11.87 -1.58
N THR A 72 5.94 13.11 -2.06
CA THR A 72 4.93 13.73 -2.94
C THR A 72 4.84 13.00 -4.28
N THR A 73 5.97 12.59 -4.86
CA THR A 73 6.01 11.78 -6.08
C THR A 73 5.35 10.42 -5.87
N ALA A 74 5.64 9.73 -4.76
CA ALA A 74 5.01 8.45 -4.44
C ALA A 74 3.49 8.59 -4.19
N LEU A 75 3.05 9.67 -3.53
CA LEU A 75 1.63 9.96 -3.32
C LEU A 75 0.93 10.28 -4.64
N ALA A 76 1.54 11.08 -5.52
CA ALA A 76 0.98 11.39 -6.82
C ALA A 76 0.84 10.14 -7.71
N ALA A 77 1.75 9.17 -7.60
CA ALA A 77 1.67 7.92 -8.33
C ALA A 77 0.61 6.95 -7.79
N THR A 78 0.23 7.08 -6.52
CA THR A 78 -0.68 6.12 -5.84
C THR A 78 -2.09 6.66 -5.64
N VAL A 79 -2.29 7.98 -5.62
CA VAL A 79 -3.60 8.63 -5.50
C VAL A 79 -4.12 8.98 -6.88
N GLY A 80 -5.22 8.34 -7.29
CA GLY A 80 -5.86 8.61 -8.57
C GLY A 80 -7.34 8.24 -8.62
N THR A 81 -7.95 8.45 -9.78
CA THR A 81 -9.37 8.10 -10.05
C THR A 81 -9.69 6.64 -9.76
N GLY A 82 -8.72 5.74 -9.97
CA GLY A 82 -8.85 4.31 -9.65
C GLY A 82 -9.14 4.02 -8.18
N ASN A 83 -8.51 4.75 -7.24
CA ASN A 83 -8.80 4.56 -5.81
C ASN A 83 -10.21 5.03 -5.47
N ILE A 84 -10.67 6.13 -6.07
CA ILE A 84 -12.03 6.66 -5.83
C ILE A 84 -13.06 5.65 -6.34
N ALA A 85 -12.94 5.21 -7.60
CA ALA A 85 -13.85 4.24 -8.20
C ALA A 85 -13.84 2.89 -7.46
N GLY A 86 -12.66 2.45 -7.00
CA GLY A 86 -12.49 1.23 -6.21
C GLY A 86 -13.18 1.31 -4.85
N ILE A 87 -13.01 2.41 -4.12
CA ILE A 87 -13.68 2.62 -2.83
C ILE A 87 -15.19 2.71 -3.03
N THR A 88 -15.66 3.45 -4.04
CA THR A 88 -17.10 3.52 -4.36
C THR A 88 -17.66 2.12 -4.65
N SER A 89 -16.99 1.33 -5.47
CA SER A 89 -17.42 -0.05 -5.79
C SER A 89 -17.43 -0.96 -4.58
N ALA A 90 -16.44 -0.83 -3.69
CA ALA A 90 -16.36 -1.62 -2.45
C ALA A 90 -17.49 -1.28 -1.48
N VAL A 91 -17.87 0.00 -1.38
CA VAL A 91 -18.96 0.46 -0.50
C VAL A 91 -20.33 0.14 -1.10
N THR A 92 -20.52 0.26 -2.41
CA THR A 92 -21.80 -0.07 -3.05
C THR A 92 -22.09 -1.57 -3.01
N LEU A 93 -21.07 -2.42 -3.20
CA LEU A 93 -21.22 -3.88 -3.19
C LEU A 93 -21.19 -4.48 -1.77
N GLY A 94 -20.33 -3.97 -0.89
CA GLY A 94 -20.14 -4.52 0.47
C GLY A 94 -20.84 -3.75 1.59
N GLY A 95 -21.51 -2.64 1.29
CA GLY A 95 -22.18 -1.79 2.26
C GLY A 95 -21.22 -0.93 3.09
N ALA A 96 -21.76 -0.24 4.10
CA ALA A 96 -20.97 0.68 4.94
C ALA A 96 -19.83 0.00 5.72
N GLY A 97 -19.95 -1.31 5.99
CA GLY A 97 -18.93 -2.10 6.66
C GLY A 97 -17.61 -2.25 5.89
N SER A 98 -17.62 -2.03 4.57
CA SER A 98 -16.41 -2.09 3.73
C SER A 98 -15.35 -1.07 4.13
N ILE A 99 -15.74 0.08 4.68
CA ILE A 99 -14.81 1.14 5.09
C ILE A 99 -13.89 0.66 6.21
N PHE A 100 -14.44 -0.09 7.17
CA PHE A 100 -13.65 -0.68 8.25
C PHE A 100 -12.60 -1.66 7.72
N TRP A 101 -12.99 -2.52 6.77
CA TRP A 101 -12.08 -3.47 6.13
C TRP A 101 -11.03 -2.79 5.24
N LEU A 102 -11.36 -1.67 4.59
CA LEU A 102 -10.40 -0.86 3.86
C LEU A 102 -9.32 -0.29 4.77
N TRP A 103 -9.67 0.21 5.96
CA TRP A 103 -8.69 0.68 6.93
C TRP A 103 -7.80 -0.44 7.48
N ILE A 104 -8.37 -1.60 7.82
CA ILE A 104 -7.58 -2.77 8.26
C ILE A 104 -6.60 -3.21 7.16
N SER A 105 -7.08 -3.29 5.92
CA SER A 105 -6.25 -3.69 4.78
C SER A 105 -5.14 -2.67 4.51
N ALA A 106 -5.43 -1.38 4.68
CA ALA A 106 -4.44 -0.32 4.55
C ALA A 106 -3.34 -0.41 5.64
N LEU A 107 -3.73 -0.69 6.88
CA LEU A 107 -2.79 -0.91 8.00
C LEU A 107 -1.83 -2.06 7.69
N ILE A 108 -2.36 -3.21 7.28
CA ILE A 108 -1.54 -4.38 6.91
C ILE A 108 -0.66 -4.06 5.68
N GLY A 109 -1.22 -3.38 4.68
CA GLY A 109 -0.53 -3.03 3.43
C GLY A 109 0.64 -2.06 3.63
N MET A 110 0.58 -1.18 4.62
CA MET A 110 1.70 -0.27 4.93
C MET A 110 2.97 -1.02 5.31
N CYS A 111 2.88 -2.13 6.04
CA CYS A 111 4.04 -2.92 6.43
C CYS A 111 4.68 -3.60 5.22
N THR A 112 3.87 -4.13 4.30
CA THR A 112 4.37 -4.70 3.05
C THR A 112 5.06 -3.66 2.19
N LYS A 113 4.44 -2.47 2.01
CA LYS A 113 5.05 -1.37 1.27
C LYS A 113 6.34 -0.87 1.89
N TYR A 114 6.42 -0.81 3.21
CA TYR A 114 7.66 -0.47 3.90
C TYR A 114 8.76 -1.50 3.63
N ALA A 115 8.45 -2.80 3.72
CA ALA A 115 9.40 -3.86 3.41
C ALA A 115 9.88 -3.81 1.94
N GLU A 116 8.98 -3.55 0.99
CA GLU A 116 9.33 -3.35 -0.43
C GLU A 116 10.31 -2.20 -0.62
N VAL A 117 10.09 -1.06 0.03
CA VAL A 117 10.97 0.11 -0.08
C VAL A 117 12.32 -0.14 0.58
N VAL A 118 12.36 -0.83 1.73
CA VAL A 118 13.63 -1.18 2.41
C VAL A 118 14.44 -2.18 1.58
N LEU A 119 13.79 -3.13 0.91
CA LEU A 119 14.46 -4.11 0.04
C LEU A 119 14.87 -3.54 -1.33
N ALA A 120 14.28 -2.43 -1.75
CA ALA A 120 14.61 -1.78 -3.02
C ALA A 120 15.89 -0.93 -2.97
N VAL A 121 16.39 -0.65 -1.77
CA VAL A 121 17.67 0.04 -1.51
C VAL A 121 18.79 -0.98 -1.39
#